data_AF-A0A3D3J191-F1
#
_entry.id   AF-A0A3D3J191-F1
#
_cell.length_a   1.000
_cell.length_b   1.000
_cell.length_c   1.000
_cell.angle_alpha   90.00
_cell.angle_beta   90.00
_cell.angle_gamma   90.00
#
_symmetry.space_group_name_H-M   'P 1'
#
loop_
_entity.id
_entity.type
_entity.pdbx_description
1 polymer ?
#
loop_
_entity_poly.entity_id
_entity_poly.type
_entity_poly.pdbx_seq_one_letter_code
_entity_poly.pdbx_strand_id
1 'polypeptide(L)'
;MDELKYFRIRDVDIKLHGRMDDSSDVVPLLSNGHGIELNIEASQLWADVEADYDDFEPWAAIEINGELVSRFMLDKGRQRICLFRGRNPERANRVKFYRELQAMSEDKKTCILIRGLWTDGEFKAPLAYEHKLEFIGDSISSGEGTYGA
;
A
#
# COMPACT_ATOMS: atom_id res chain seq x y z
N MET A 1 12.83 -9.22 20.84
CA MET A 1 12.04 -8.68 19.72
C MET A 1 12.79 -7.43 19.32
N ASP A 2 13.35 -7.41 18.12
CA ASP A 2 14.24 -6.33 17.68
C ASP A 2 13.47 -5.01 17.60
N GLU A 3 14.20 -3.91 17.79
CA GLU A 3 13.64 -2.56 17.77
C GLU A 3 13.25 -2.17 16.34
N LEU A 4 12.01 -1.69 16.17
CA LEU A 4 11.52 -1.23 14.88
C LEU A 4 12.18 0.11 14.50
N LYS A 5 12.87 0.14 13.37
CA LYS A 5 13.44 1.36 12.79
C LYS A 5 12.44 2.00 11.83
N TYR A 6 12.39 3.33 11.81
CA TYR A 6 11.57 4.09 10.87
C TYR A 6 12.38 4.49 9.65
N PHE A 7 11.80 4.28 8.47
CA PHE A 7 12.33 4.70 7.18
C PHE A 7 11.31 5.60 6.50
N ARG A 8 11.73 6.77 6.00
CA ARG A 8 10.86 7.61 5.18
C ARG A 8 10.61 6.89 3.86
N ILE A 9 9.42 7.03 3.30
CA ILE A 9 9.06 6.27 2.10
C ILE A 9 10.01 6.57 0.92
N ARG A 10 10.45 7.81 0.79
CA ARG A 10 11.41 8.25 -0.24
C ARG A 10 12.83 7.68 -0.09
N ASP A 11 13.17 7.17 1.09
CA ASP A 11 14.49 6.60 1.39
C ASP A 11 14.49 5.06 1.23
N VAL A 12 13.38 4.48 0.76
CA VAL A 12 13.22 3.04 0.55
C VAL A 12 13.04 2.77 -0.93
N ASP A 13 13.81 1.81 -1.46
CA ASP A 13 13.63 1.33 -2.83
C ASP A 13 12.34 0.51 -2.93
N ILE A 14 11.31 1.10 -3.53
CA ILE A 14 9.97 0.54 -3.68
C ILE A 14 9.52 0.59 -5.13
N LYS A 15 8.65 -0.35 -5.49
CA LYS A 15 7.89 -0.28 -6.74
C LYS A 15 6.58 0.45 -6.51
N LEU A 16 6.38 1.54 -7.25
CA LEU A 16 5.09 2.22 -7.32
C LEU A 16 4.20 1.55 -8.38
N HIS A 17 2.95 1.26 -8.00
CA HIS A 17 1.89 0.81 -8.89
C HIS A 17 0.86 1.92 -9.01
N GLY A 18 0.61 2.42 -10.22
CA GLY A 18 -0.29 3.54 -10.47
C GLY A 18 0.41 4.80 -10.99
N ARG A 19 -0.34 5.89 -11.11
CA ARG A 19 0.15 7.17 -11.65
C ARG A 19 0.70 8.04 -10.51
N MET A 20 1.93 7.73 -10.07
CA MET A 20 2.65 8.43 -8.99
C MET A 20 4.12 8.62 -9.38
N ASP A 21 4.77 9.62 -8.77
CA ASP A 21 6.23 9.76 -8.79
C ASP A 21 6.82 9.54 -7.39
N ASP A 22 8.13 9.31 -7.34
CA ASP A 22 8.92 9.03 -6.14
C ASP A 22 9.63 10.29 -5.59
N SER A 23 9.28 11.49 -6.10
CA SER A 23 9.97 12.74 -5.75
C SER A 23 9.52 13.36 -4.42
N SER A 24 8.44 12.83 -3.84
CA SER A 24 7.78 13.35 -2.65
C SER A 24 8.15 12.54 -1.39
N ASP A 25 8.15 13.20 -0.23
CA ASP A 25 8.26 12.54 1.10
C ASP A 25 7.02 11.70 1.46
N VAL A 26 6.03 11.65 0.57
CA VAL A 26 4.74 10.95 0.73
C VAL A 26 4.33 10.34 -0.60
N VAL A 27 3.83 9.10 -0.57
CA VAL A 27 3.24 8.42 -1.73
C VAL A 27 1.70 8.48 -1.63
N PRO A 28 1.01 9.18 -2.56
CA PRO A 28 -0.45 9.33 -2.52
C PRO A 28 -1.19 8.25 -3.33
N LEU A 29 -1.97 7.39 -2.67
CA LEU A 29 -2.84 6.41 -3.34
C LEU A 29 -4.24 7.02 -3.57
N LEU A 30 -4.49 7.50 -4.78
CA LEU A 30 -5.70 8.26 -5.14
C LEU A 30 -6.70 7.49 -6.00
N SER A 31 -6.29 6.41 -6.66
CA SER A 31 -7.19 5.55 -7.45
C SER A 31 -7.04 4.08 -7.03
N ASN A 32 -8.04 3.27 -7.35
CA ASN A 32 -7.99 1.82 -7.15
C ASN A 32 -6.77 1.22 -7.85
N GLY A 33 -6.13 0.26 -7.20
CA GLY A 33 -4.88 -0.37 -7.65
C GLY A 33 -3.63 0.49 -7.43
N HIS A 34 -3.76 1.77 -7.04
CA HIS A 34 -2.58 2.53 -6.60
C HIS A 34 -1.99 1.86 -5.37
N GLY A 35 -0.67 1.64 -5.35
CA GLY A 35 -0.02 1.00 -4.22
C GLY A 35 1.49 1.04 -4.26
N ILE A 36 2.08 0.52 -3.19
CA ILE A 36 3.51 0.25 -3.08
C ILE A 36 3.75 -1.25 -3.06
N GLU A 37 4.84 -1.69 -3.64
CA GLU A 37 5.35 -3.06 -3.55
C GLU A 37 6.84 -3.04 -3.21
N LEU A 38 7.25 -3.94 -2.32
CA LEU A 38 8.64 -4.06 -1.88
C LEU A 38 8.99 -5.50 -1.53
N ASN A 39 10.29 -5.80 -1.50
CA ASN A 39 10.82 -7.04 -0.97
C ASN A 39 11.55 -6.79 0.34
N ILE A 40 11.33 -7.62 1.35
CA ILE A 40 11.94 -7.42 2.67
C ILE A 40 12.21 -8.74 3.40
N GLU A 41 13.36 -8.81 4.06
CA GLU A 41 13.72 -9.83 5.06
C GLU A 41 13.53 -9.22 6.44
N ALA A 42 12.42 -9.55 7.11
CA ALA A 42 12.04 -8.96 8.39
C ALA A 42 11.09 -9.88 9.16
N SER A 43 11.02 -9.71 10.48
CA SER A 43 10.01 -10.42 11.27
C SER A 43 8.70 -9.64 11.32
N GLN A 44 8.75 -8.31 11.20
CA GLN A 44 7.57 -7.44 11.14
C GLN A 44 7.77 -6.25 10.20
N LEU A 45 6.70 -5.83 9.53
CA LEU A 45 6.65 -4.63 8.70
C LEU A 45 5.35 -3.88 8.97
N TRP A 46 5.45 -2.57 9.10
CA TRP A 46 4.33 -1.66 9.34
C TRP A 46 4.40 -0.46 8.42
N ALA A 47 3.25 0.04 7.97
CA ALA A 47 3.15 1.26 7.18
C ALA A 47 2.65 2.44 8.02
N ASP A 48 3.27 3.60 7.81
CA ASP A 48 2.80 4.90 8.30
C ASP A 48 1.85 5.51 7.30
N VAL A 49 0.56 5.42 7.61
CA VAL A 49 -0.52 5.75 6.70
C VAL A 49 -1.35 6.88 7.29
N GLU A 50 -1.71 7.85 6.48
CA GLU A 50 -2.70 8.85 6.79
C GLU A 50 -3.86 8.73 5.80
N ALA A 51 -5.08 8.68 6.31
CA ALA A 51 -6.28 8.67 5.48
C ALA A 51 -7.16 9.88 5.82
N ASP A 52 -7.82 10.43 4.82
CA ASP A 52 -8.85 11.45 4.97
C ASP A 52 -9.95 11.19 3.95
N TYR A 53 -11.17 11.64 4.24
CA TYR A 53 -12.38 11.51 3.43
C TYR A 53 -13.49 12.35 4.08
N ASP A 54 -14.63 12.55 3.41
CA ASP A 54 -15.86 13.07 4.01
C ASP A 54 -16.88 11.95 4.13
N ASP A 55 -17.26 11.35 2.99
CA ASP A 55 -18.36 10.37 2.89
C ASP A 55 -17.91 8.97 2.48
N PHE A 56 -16.75 8.84 1.82
CA PHE A 56 -16.29 7.56 1.27
C PHE A 56 -15.00 7.10 1.95
N GLU A 57 -15.14 6.19 2.92
CA GLU A 57 -13.99 5.58 3.59
C GLU A 57 -13.08 4.85 2.58
N PRO A 58 -11.77 5.15 2.51
CA PRO A 58 -10.87 4.42 1.64
C PRO A 58 -10.64 3.01 2.18
N TRP A 59 -10.75 2.03 1.29
CA TRP A 59 -10.38 0.65 1.54
C TRP A 59 -8.99 0.35 1.00
N ALA A 60 -8.25 -0.49 1.72
CA ALA A 60 -6.95 -0.98 1.34
C ALA A 60 -6.86 -2.50 1.45
N ALA A 61 -5.91 -3.07 0.74
CA ALA A 61 -5.60 -4.49 0.76
C ALA A 61 -4.10 -4.73 0.88
N ILE A 62 -3.76 -5.89 1.45
CA ILE A 62 -2.39 -6.36 1.62
C ILE A 62 -2.26 -7.70 0.90
N GLU A 63 -1.30 -7.77 -0.03
CA GLU A 63 -0.83 -9.03 -0.58
C GLU A 63 0.57 -9.36 -0.04
N ILE A 64 0.81 -10.63 0.26
CA ILE A 64 2.13 -11.16 0.61
C ILE A 64 2.45 -12.32 -0.31
N ASN A 65 3.58 -12.23 -1.01
CA ASN A 65 4.03 -13.22 -2.00
C ASN A 65 3.00 -13.48 -3.12
N GLY A 66 2.13 -12.50 -3.41
CA GLY A 66 1.06 -12.60 -4.42
C GLY A 66 -0.28 -13.13 -3.90
N GLU A 67 -0.37 -13.45 -2.61
CA GLU A 67 -1.61 -13.91 -1.99
C GLU A 67 -2.29 -12.77 -1.22
N LEU A 68 -3.60 -12.60 -1.39
CA LEU A 68 -4.38 -11.62 -0.63
C LEU A 68 -4.48 -12.08 0.84
N VAL A 69 -3.90 -11.30 1.75
CA VAL A 69 -3.85 -11.63 3.19
C VAL A 69 -4.88 -10.83 3.98
N SER A 70 -5.16 -9.59 3.57
CA SER A 70 -6.08 -8.72 4.28
C SER A 70 -6.73 -7.70 3.37
N ARG A 71 -7.97 -7.32 3.70
CA ARG A 71 -8.74 -6.25 3.08
C ARG A 71 -9.51 -5.54 4.17
N PHE A 72 -9.35 -4.22 4.29
CA PHE A 72 -9.88 -3.46 5.43
C PHE A 72 -10.12 -2.00 5.06
N MET A 73 -11.00 -1.37 5.83
CA MET A 73 -11.27 0.06 5.82
C MET A 73 -10.19 0.80 6.62
N LEU A 74 -9.84 2.02 6.21
CA LEU A 74 -8.95 2.90 6.95
C LEU A 74 -9.73 4.02 7.64
N ASP A 75 -9.49 4.21 8.94
CA ASP A 75 -10.05 5.34 9.70
C ASP A 75 -9.37 6.67 9.33
N LYS A 76 -10.09 7.79 9.48
CA LYS A 76 -9.50 9.14 9.30
C LYS A 76 -8.33 9.38 10.25
N GLY A 77 -7.32 10.06 9.74
CA GLY A 77 -6.12 10.46 10.46
C GLY A 77 -4.92 9.55 10.20
N ARG A 78 -3.86 9.79 10.97
CA ARG A 78 -2.58 9.07 10.85
C ARG A 78 -2.55 7.85 11.75
N GLN A 79 -2.20 6.71 11.18
CA GLN A 79 -2.22 5.40 11.81
C GLN A 79 -1.06 4.52 11.35
N ARG A 80 -0.68 3.59 12.22
CA ARG A 80 0.34 2.57 11.94
C ARG A 80 -0.35 1.26 11.58
N ILE A 81 -0.27 0.87 10.31
CA ILE A 81 -0.89 -0.35 9.79
C ILE A 81 0.12 -1.50 9.84
N CYS A 82 -0.24 -2.62 10.48
CA CYS A 82 0.57 -3.83 10.44
C CYS A 82 0.43 -4.50 9.07
N LEU A 83 1.52 -4.58 8.30
CA LEU A 83 1.50 -5.32 7.03
C LEU A 83 1.73 -6.81 7.29
N PHE A 84 2.65 -7.14 8.20
CA PHE A 84 2.78 -8.46 8.79
C PHE A 84 3.55 -8.41 10.11
N ARG A 85 3.42 -9.46 10.92
CA ARG A 85 4.26 -9.72 12.09
C ARG A 85 4.45 -11.21 12.34
N GLY A 86 5.58 -11.59 12.93
CA GLY A 86 5.88 -12.97 13.30
C GLY A 86 6.33 -13.85 12.13
N ARG A 87 6.83 -13.25 11.04
CA ARG A 87 7.39 -14.00 9.91
C ARG A 87 8.85 -14.40 10.19
N ASN A 88 9.35 -15.38 9.44
CA ASN A 88 10.76 -15.76 9.50
C ASN A 88 11.62 -14.64 8.88
N PRO A 89 12.50 -13.97 9.64
CA PRO A 89 13.32 -12.87 9.15
C PRO A 89 14.38 -13.29 8.12
N GLU A 90 14.74 -14.58 8.04
CA GLU A 90 15.71 -15.11 7.07
C GLU A 90 15.10 -15.34 5.67
N ARG A 91 13.80 -15.06 5.48
CA ARG A 91 13.11 -15.24 4.21
C ARG A 91 12.54 -13.93 3.72
N ALA A 92 12.94 -13.54 2.52
CA ALA A 92 12.37 -12.39 1.83
C ALA A 92 10.87 -12.63 1.58
N ASN A 93 10.07 -11.58 1.81
CA ASN A 93 8.66 -11.54 1.46
C ASN A 93 8.41 -10.37 0.53
N ARG A 94 7.70 -10.63 -0.57
CA ARG A 94 7.15 -9.59 -1.44
C ARG A 94 5.87 -9.09 -0.79
N VAL A 95 5.80 -7.82 -0.49
CA VAL A 95 4.63 -7.20 0.15
C VAL A 95 4.09 -6.12 -0.76
N LYS A 96 2.79 -6.14 -1.00
CA LYS A 96 2.07 -5.09 -1.72
C LYS A 96 0.97 -4.55 -0.84
N PHE A 97 0.93 -3.23 -0.70
CA PHE A 97 -0.14 -2.50 -0.01
C PHE A 97 -0.75 -1.52 -0.99
N TYR A 98 -2.05 -1.64 -1.22
CA TYR A 98 -2.71 -0.90 -2.29
C TYR A 98 -4.14 -0.49 -1.93
N ARG A 99 -4.60 0.56 -2.59
CA ARG A 99 -5.95 1.11 -2.48
C ARG A 99 -6.93 0.26 -3.28
N GLU A 100 -8.03 -0.10 -2.66
CA GLU A 100 -9.15 -0.83 -3.29
C GLU A 100 -10.21 0.12 -3.85
N LEU A 101 -10.46 1.24 -3.17
CA LEU A 101 -11.49 2.20 -3.56
C LEU A 101 -11.08 2.98 -4.83
N GLN A 102 -11.99 3.15 -5.78
CA GLN A 102 -11.77 4.00 -6.96
C GLN A 102 -11.45 5.46 -6.59
N ALA A 103 -10.98 6.22 -7.58
CA ALA A 103 -10.89 7.67 -7.41
C ALA A 103 -12.30 8.26 -7.24
N MET A 104 -12.49 9.05 -6.19
CA MET A 104 -13.79 9.64 -5.87
C MET A 104 -13.82 11.09 -6.37
N SER A 105 -14.55 11.37 -7.45
CA SER A 105 -14.70 12.74 -7.95
C SER A 105 -15.59 13.60 -7.05
N GLU A 106 -16.51 12.97 -6.33
CA GLU A 106 -17.49 13.62 -5.45
C GLU A 106 -16.90 13.97 -4.08
N ASP A 107 -15.88 13.23 -3.63
CA ASP A 107 -15.18 13.46 -2.37
C ASP A 107 -13.70 13.77 -2.63
N LYS A 108 -13.39 15.06 -2.55
CA LYS A 108 -12.06 15.59 -2.83
C LYS A 108 -11.04 15.35 -1.71
N LYS A 109 -11.48 14.88 -0.54
CA LYS A 109 -10.58 14.58 0.59
C LYS A 109 -10.12 13.13 0.59
N THR A 110 -10.90 12.23 -0.02
CA THR A 110 -10.64 10.78 -0.02
C THR A 110 -9.22 10.44 -0.50
N CYS A 111 -8.33 10.14 0.43
CA CYS A 111 -6.95 9.80 0.13
C CYS A 111 -6.37 8.74 1.08
N ILE A 112 -5.32 8.07 0.61
CA ILE A 112 -4.39 7.30 1.45
C ILE A 112 -3.00 7.84 1.16
N LEU A 113 -2.31 8.31 2.19
CA LEU A 113 -0.97 8.88 2.10
C LEU A 113 0.01 7.99 2.86
N ILE A 114 1.00 7.44 2.18
CA ILE A 114 2.05 6.63 2.82
C ILE A 114 3.26 7.52 3.07
N ARG A 115 3.69 7.62 4.33
CA ARG A 115 4.80 8.49 4.75
C ARG A 115 6.11 7.73 5.00
N GLY A 116 6.00 6.45 5.34
CA GLY A 116 7.16 5.64 5.68
C GLY A 116 6.79 4.26 6.18
N LEU A 117 7.80 3.54 6.60
CA LEU A 117 7.72 2.15 7.01
C LEU A 117 8.47 1.95 8.33
N TRP A 118 7.92 1.11 9.20
CA TRP A 118 8.65 0.58 10.36
C TRP A 118 8.94 -0.90 10.18
N THR A 119 10.18 -1.29 10.41
CA THR A 119 10.61 -2.68 10.28
C THR A 119 11.80 -2.96 11.18
N ASP A 120 11.99 -4.23 11.53
CA ASP A 120 13.18 -4.75 12.20
C ASP A 120 14.21 -5.33 11.23
N GLY A 121 13.89 -5.37 9.93
CA GLY A 121 14.69 -6.05 8.92
C GLY A 121 15.24 -5.15 7.82
N GLU A 122 15.60 -5.78 6.70
CA GLU A 122 16.29 -5.13 5.58
C GLU A 122 15.47 -5.21 4.29
N PHE A 123 15.33 -4.07 3.63
CA PHE A 123 14.75 -3.97 2.29
C PHE A 123 15.69 -4.58 1.26
N LYS A 124 15.12 -5.32 0.32
CA LYS A 124 15.82 -5.91 -0.84
C LYS A 124 15.28 -5.28 -2.11
N ALA A 125 16.05 -5.41 -3.20
CA ALA A 125 15.66 -4.88 -4.50
C ALA A 125 14.24 -5.38 -4.90
N PRO A 126 13.35 -4.48 -5.36
CA PRO A 126 12.02 -4.86 -5.81
C PRO A 126 12.08 -5.68 -7.10
N LEU A 127 10.99 -6.36 -7.42
CA LEU A 127 10.87 -7.11 -8.67
C LEU A 127 10.84 -6.14 -9.87
N ALA A 128 11.61 -6.46 -10.90
CA ALA A 128 11.52 -5.76 -12.19
C ALA A 128 10.31 -6.29 -12.98
N TYR A 129 9.46 -5.36 -13.46
CA TYR A 129 8.34 -5.66 -14.34
C TYR A 129 8.69 -5.17 -15.75
N GLU A 130 8.84 -6.10 -16.70
CA GLU A 130 9.19 -5.79 -18.09
C GLU A 130 8.03 -5.15 -18.86
N HIS A 131 6.81 -5.48 -18.47
CA HIS A 131 5.59 -5.03 -19.15
C HIS A 131 4.80 -4.04 -18.29
N LYS A 132 4.18 -3.06 -18.95
CA LYS A 132 3.30 -2.07 -18.34
C LYS A 132 1.97 -2.08 -19.08
N LEU A 133 0.88 -2.13 -18.34
CA LEU A 133 -0.49 -2.12 -18.86
C LEU A 133 -1.26 -0.97 -18.21
N GLU A 134 -2.13 -0.33 -18.99
CA GLU A 134 -3.03 0.71 -18.50
C GLU A 134 -4.47 0.31 -18.83
N PHE A 135 -5.34 0.46 -17.83
CA PHE A 135 -6.77 0.16 -17.93
C PHE A 135 -7.54 1.46 -17.75
N ILE A 136 -8.43 1.78 -18.70
CA ILE A 136 -9.33 2.92 -18.64
C ILE A 136 -10.74 2.36 -18.81
N GLY A 137 -11.62 2.63 -17.84
CA GLY A 137 -12.96 2.06 -17.83
C GLY A 137 -13.88 2.74 -16.83
N ASP A 138 -14.97 2.06 -16.54
CA ASP A 138 -16.06 2.50 -15.65
C ASP A 138 -16.11 1.62 -14.39
N SER A 139 -17.31 1.47 -13.81
CA SER A 139 -17.61 0.60 -12.66
C SER A 139 -17.04 -0.83 -12.76
N ILE A 140 -16.89 -1.37 -13.97
CA ILE A 140 -16.29 -2.71 -14.16
C ILE A 140 -14.81 -2.68 -13.82
N SER A 141 -14.09 -1.65 -14.26
CA SER A 141 -12.66 -1.48 -13.96
C SER A 141 -12.40 -1.02 -12.52
N SER A 142 -13.39 -0.42 -11.86
CA SER A 142 -13.33 -0.15 -10.42
C SER A 142 -13.59 -1.39 -9.55
N GLY A 143 -14.06 -2.49 -10.14
CA GLY A 143 -14.37 -3.71 -9.41
C GLY A 143 -15.62 -3.58 -8.55
N GLU A 144 -16.54 -2.70 -8.90
CA GLU A 144 -17.81 -2.55 -8.20
C GLU A 144 -18.62 -3.87 -8.22
N GLY A 145 -19.19 -4.25 -7.08
CA GLY A 145 -19.94 -5.51 -6.93
C GLY A 145 -19.09 -6.79 -6.80
N THR A 146 -17.75 -6.70 -6.81
CA THR A 146 -16.88 -7.88 -6.62
C THR A 146 -16.92 -8.45 -5.20
N TYR A 147 -17.38 -7.66 -4.22
CA TYR A 147 -17.56 -8.09 -2.83
C TYR A 147 -18.94 -7.68 -2.32
N GLY A 148 -19.77 -8.66 -1.93
CA GLY A 148 -21.01 -8.43 -1.16
C GLY A 148 -22.09 -7.61 -1.88
N ALA A 149 -22.35 -7.94 -3.14
CA ALA A 149 -23.46 -7.37 -3.93
C ALA A 149 -24.85 -7.73 -3.37
#